data_AF-A0A2V1AVM4-F1
#
_entry.id   AF-A0A2V1AVM4-F1
#
_cell.length_a   1.000
_cell.length_b   1.000
_cell.length_c   1.000
_cell.angle_alpha   90.00
_cell.angle_beta   90.00
_cell.angle_gamma   90.00
#
_symmetry.space_group_name_H-M   'P 1'
#
loop_
_entity.id
_entity.type
_entity.pdbx_description
1 polymer ?
#
loop_
_entity_poly.entity_id
_entity_poly.type
_entity_poly.pdbx_seq_one_letter_code
_entity_poly.pdbx_strand_id
1 'polypeptide(L)'
;MFASYLDGKDDFVYPAIITRDDFADNPDFDPDSFLYDNHRFTSLDSLLRDLKSLSQTLNQDLLDLVNSEYTSFIQLGQSIGGCLDLINNISLDVGKFNQQLQFSKKNLTDSSVTAKRALQQKERLNVLKNKAKLILLLNEQCSSFETLLGLDIGELSSERLKPKLSTLTTLYLSATKIYAILNESKEDEGCVFFEKNLKTRLSSLQLEFKAYIKETLDTVKTKPSGYEDVIMSLLHCQRIVGNVSEAK
;
A
#
# COMPACT_ATOMS: atom_id res chain seq x y z
N MET A 1 -48.94 -100.45 -0.26
CA MET A 1 -50.35 -100.08 0.01
C MET A 1 -50.58 -98.74 -0.64
N PHE A 2 -51.53 -98.67 -1.56
CA PHE A 2 -51.92 -97.45 -2.25
C PHE A 2 -52.70 -96.50 -1.32
N ALA A 3 -52.52 -95.21 -1.61
CA ALA A 3 -53.37 -94.05 -1.28
C ALA A 3 -53.37 -93.51 0.16
N SER A 4 -52.70 -92.36 0.33
CA SER A 4 -53.28 -91.22 1.07
C SER A 4 -52.51 -89.92 0.76
N TYR A 5 -52.71 -89.35 -0.43
CA TYR A 5 -52.35 -87.94 -0.70
C TYR A 5 -53.40 -87.31 -1.61
N LEU A 6 -54.63 -87.27 -1.13
CA LEU A 6 -55.67 -86.36 -1.57
C LEU A 6 -56.50 -86.03 -0.32
N ASP A 7 -55.89 -85.33 0.64
CA ASP A 7 -56.66 -84.48 1.53
C ASP A 7 -56.80 -83.14 0.79
N GLY A 8 -58.04 -82.74 0.52
CA GLY A 8 -58.39 -81.65 -0.38
C GLY A 8 -58.09 -80.27 0.20
N LYS A 9 -56.80 -79.94 0.33
CA LYS A 9 -56.27 -78.63 0.78
C LYS A 9 -54.93 -78.23 0.16
N ASP A 10 -54.47 -78.89 -0.90
CA ASP A 10 -53.34 -78.37 -1.69
C ASP A 10 -53.90 -77.36 -2.70
N ASP A 11 -53.66 -76.07 -2.44
CA ASP A 11 -53.92 -75.00 -3.39
C ASP A 11 -53.17 -75.29 -4.70
N PHE A 12 -53.88 -75.23 -5.83
CA PHE A 12 -53.26 -75.39 -7.16
C PHE A 12 -52.28 -74.23 -7.38
N VAL A 13 -51.00 -74.46 -7.11
CA VAL A 13 -49.94 -73.49 -7.37
C VAL A 13 -49.72 -73.44 -8.88
N TYR A 14 -50.00 -72.28 -9.47
CA TYR A 14 -49.69 -72.05 -10.88
C TYR A 14 -48.17 -72.09 -11.08
N PRO A 15 -47.67 -72.69 -12.18
CA PRO A 15 -46.24 -72.70 -12.47
C PRO A 15 -45.70 -71.26 -12.47
N ALA A 16 -44.82 -70.95 -11.52
CA ALA A 16 -44.08 -69.70 -11.53
C ALA A 16 -43.05 -69.73 -12.67
N ILE A 17 -42.67 -68.57 -13.19
CA ILE A 17 -41.55 -68.48 -14.14
C ILE A 17 -40.27 -68.48 -13.31
N ILE A 18 -39.30 -69.32 -13.67
CA ILE A 18 -38.00 -69.33 -12.99
C ILE A 18 -37.27 -68.01 -13.30
N THR A 19 -36.99 -67.24 -12.26
CA THR A 19 -36.26 -65.98 -12.32
C THR A 19 -34.92 -66.09 -11.61
N ARG A 20 -34.04 -65.11 -11.84
CA ARG A 20 -32.73 -65.04 -11.17
C ARG A 20 -32.87 -64.93 -9.65
N ASP A 21 -33.90 -64.23 -9.19
CA ASP A 21 -34.12 -63.94 -7.77
C ASP A 21 -34.48 -65.21 -6.97
N ASP A 22 -35.00 -66.24 -7.62
CA ASP A 22 -35.29 -67.55 -7.02
C ASP A 22 -34.03 -68.28 -6.53
N PHE A 23 -32.86 -67.90 -7.04
CA PHE A 23 -31.55 -68.44 -6.67
C PHE A 23 -30.67 -67.43 -5.93
N ALA A 24 -31.11 -66.18 -5.81
CA ALA A 24 -30.35 -65.16 -5.10
C ALA A 24 -30.54 -65.33 -3.59
N ASP A 25 -29.45 -65.26 -2.83
CA ASP A 25 -29.44 -65.17 -1.36
C ASP A 25 -29.95 -66.38 -0.55
N ASN A 26 -29.93 -67.61 -1.09
CA ASN A 26 -30.21 -68.82 -0.31
C ASN A 26 -28.95 -69.71 -0.13
N PRO A 27 -28.27 -69.67 1.03
CA PRO A 27 -27.05 -70.44 1.27
C PRO A 27 -27.28 -71.97 1.34
N ASP A 28 -28.51 -72.39 1.64
CA ASP A 28 -28.93 -73.80 1.71
C ASP A 28 -29.99 -74.11 0.64
N PHE A 29 -29.78 -73.63 -0.59
CA PHE A 29 -30.69 -73.92 -1.70
C PHE A 29 -30.78 -75.43 -1.96
N ASP A 30 -31.97 -76.00 -1.75
CA ASP A 30 -32.28 -77.38 -2.10
C ASP A 30 -33.11 -77.44 -3.39
N PRO A 31 -32.54 -77.96 -4.50
CA PRO A 31 -33.24 -78.09 -5.77
C PRO A 31 -34.51 -78.95 -5.67
N ASP A 32 -34.49 -79.99 -4.84
CA ASP A 32 -35.59 -80.95 -4.76
C ASP A 32 -36.81 -80.32 -4.10
N SER A 33 -36.61 -79.59 -2.99
CA SER A 33 -37.66 -78.81 -2.33
C SER A 33 -38.18 -77.67 -3.23
N PHE A 34 -37.29 -76.95 -3.93
CA PHE A 34 -37.68 -75.86 -4.84
C PHE A 34 -38.59 -76.34 -5.99
N LEU A 35 -38.24 -77.48 -6.60
CA LEU A 35 -39.04 -78.08 -7.68
C LEU A 35 -40.36 -78.65 -7.18
N TYR A 36 -40.37 -79.22 -5.96
CA TYR A 36 -41.58 -79.76 -5.33
C TYR A 36 -42.60 -78.67 -4.99
N ASP A 37 -42.15 -77.53 -4.49
CA ASP A 37 -43.04 -76.46 -4.03
C ASP A 37 -43.61 -75.62 -5.18
N ASN A 38 -42.79 -75.29 -6.18
CA ASN A 38 -43.16 -74.31 -7.21
C ASN A 38 -43.39 -74.88 -8.62
N HIS A 39 -42.88 -76.09 -8.91
CA HIS A 39 -42.86 -76.64 -10.28
C HIS A 39 -43.39 -78.08 -10.41
N ARG A 40 -44.05 -78.62 -9.38
CA ARG A 40 -44.58 -80.01 -9.32
C ARG A 40 -45.39 -80.45 -10.54
N PHE A 41 -46.10 -79.53 -11.18
CA PHE A 41 -46.98 -79.80 -12.33
C PHE A 41 -46.44 -79.25 -13.67
N THR A 42 -45.20 -78.78 -13.71
CA THR A 42 -44.56 -78.24 -14.92
C THR A 42 -43.98 -79.38 -15.76
N SER A 43 -44.04 -79.27 -17.09
CA SER A 43 -43.36 -80.26 -17.96
C SER A 43 -41.85 -80.12 -17.86
N LEU A 44 -41.14 -81.25 -17.79
CA LEU A 44 -39.69 -81.29 -17.66
C LEU A 44 -38.99 -80.56 -18.83
N ASP A 45 -39.55 -80.66 -20.04
CA ASP A 45 -39.02 -79.98 -21.22
C ASP A 45 -39.11 -78.45 -21.12
N SER A 46 -40.18 -77.93 -20.51
CA SER A 46 -40.33 -76.48 -20.27
C SER A 46 -39.34 -76.00 -19.21
N LEU A 47 -39.24 -76.73 -18.09
CA LEU A 47 -38.30 -76.42 -17.02
C LEU A 47 -36.85 -76.41 -17.52
N LEU A 48 -36.48 -77.42 -18.31
CA LEU A 48 -35.13 -77.52 -18.89
C LEU A 48 -34.85 -76.36 -19.85
N ARG A 49 -35.84 -75.93 -20.63
CA ARG A 49 -35.72 -74.80 -21.55
C ARG A 49 -35.54 -73.49 -20.79
N ASP A 50 -36.33 -73.27 -19.75
CA ASP A 50 -36.29 -72.05 -18.95
C ASP A 50 -34.98 -71.94 -18.18
N LEU A 51 -34.50 -73.03 -17.56
CA LEU A 51 -33.21 -73.06 -16.87
C LEU A 51 -32.03 -72.86 -17.82
N LYS A 52 -32.07 -73.46 -19.02
CA LYS A 52 -31.03 -73.23 -20.05
C LYS A 52 -31.02 -71.79 -20.54
N SER A 53 -32.19 -71.21 -20.75
CA SER A 53 -32.32 -69.80 -21.13
C SER A 53 -31.75 -68.89 -20.04
N LEU A 54 -32.12 -69.14 -18.78
CA LEU A 54 -31.63 -68.37 -17.63
C LEU A 54 -30.10 -68.48 -17.48
N SER A 55 -29.55 -69.68 -17.61
CA SER A 55 -28.09 -69.90 -17.57
C SER A 55 -27.37 -69.15 -18.70
N GLN A 56 -27.94 -69.14 -19.91
CA GLN A 56 -27.36 -68.40 -21.03
C GLN A 56 -27.42 -66.89 -20.80
N THR A 57 -28.53 -66.36 -20.29
CA THR A 57 -28.68 -64.95 -19.92
C THR A 57 -27.69 -64.56 -18.83
N LEU A 58 -27.55 -65.37 -17.77
CA LEU A 58 -26.59 -65.09 -16.69
C LEU A 58 -25.14 -65.09 -17.17
N ASN A 59 -24.78 -66.00 -18.07
CA ASN A 59 -23.44 -66.00 -18.66
C ASN A 59 -23.19 -64.76 -19.50
N GLN A 60 -24.19 -64.31 -20.28
CA GLN A 60 -24.09 -63.08 -21.05
C GLN A 60 -23.99 -61.85 -20.13
N ASP A 61 -24.84 -61.76 -19.11
CA ASP A 61 -24.81 -60.69 -18.11
C ASP A 61 -23.47 -60.63 -17.37
N LEU A 62 -22.87 -61.79 -17.05
CA LEU A 62 -21.56 -61.85 -16.41
C LEU A 62 -20.48 -61.34 -17.36
N LEU A 63 -20.49 -61.75 -18.63
CA LEU A 63 -19.56 -61.25 -19.64
C LEU A 63 -19.70 -59.75 -19.82
N ASP A 64 -20.93 -59.24 -19.91
CA ASP A 64 -21.19 -57.82 -20.09
C ASP A 64 -20.78 -57.00 -18.86
N LEU A 65 -21.04 -57.50 -17.65
CA LEU A 65 -20.58 -56.88 -16.41
C LEU A 65 -19.06 -56.85 -16.34
N VAL A 66 -18.40 -57.98 -16.60
CA VAL A 66 -16.94 -58.08 -16.58
C VAL A 66 -16.31 -57.14 -17.62
N ASN A 67 -16.85 -57.11 -18.84
CA ASN A 67 -16.37 -56.21 -19.89
C ASN A 67 -16.60 -54.74 -19.54
N SER A 68 -17.74 -54.39 -18.94
CA SER A 68 -18.05 -53.05 -18.45
C SER A 68 -17.09 -52.60 -17.35
N GLU A 69 -16.84 -53.46 -16.36
CA GLU A 69 -15.95 -53.17 -15.25
C GLU A 69 -14.49 -53.07 -15.71
N TYR A 70 -14.03 -53.94 -16.61
CA TYR A 70 -12.69 -53.82 -17.20
C TYR A 70 -12.53 -52.53 -18.00
N THR A 71 -13.53 -52.15 -18.80
CA THR A 71 -13.48 -50.90 -19.57
C THR A 71 -13.44 -49.70 -18.64
N SER A 72 -14.25 -49.70 -17.58
CA SER A 72 -14.28 -48.64 -16.56
C SER A 72 -12.95 -48.53 -15.81
N PHE A 73 -12.33 -49.66 -15.48
CA PHE A 73 -11.02 -49.69 -14.83
C PHE A 73 -9.91 -49.14 -15.73
N ILE A 74 -9.90 -49.50 -17.01
CA ILE A 74 -8.93 -48.97 -17.98
C ILE A 74 -9.14 -47.46 -18.19
N GLN A 75 -10.39 -47.00 -18.31
CA GLN A 75 -10.70 -45.56 -18.40
C GLN A 75 -10.24 -44.80 -17.17
N LEU A 76 -10.42 -45.36 -15.97
CA LEU A 76 -9.93 -44.78 -14.72
C LEU A 76 -8.40 -44.69 -14.71
N GLY A 77 -7.70 -45.75 -15.10
CA GLY A 77 -6.24 -45.75 -15.22
C GLY A 77 -5.72 -44.69 -16.20
N GLN A 78 -6.37 -44.52 -17.35
CA GLN A 78 -6.06 -43.47 -18.32
C GLN A 78 -6.30 -42.06 -17.76
N SER A 79 -7.40 -41.86 -17.02
CA SER A 79 -7.73 -40.59 -16.38
C SER A 79 -6.72 -40.21 -15.30
N ILE A 80 -6.27 -41.18 -14.48
CA ILE A 80 -5.27 -40.97 -13.44
C ILE A 80 -3.92 -40.56 -14.05
N GLY A 81 -3.51 -41.20 -15.15
CA GLY A 81 -2.29 -40.82 -15.87
C GLY A 81 -2.31 -39.37 -16.33
N GLY A 82 -3.40 -38.93 -16.96
CA GLY A 82 -3.56 -37.54 -17.39
C GLY A 82 -3.66 -36.53 -16.23
N CYS A 83 -4.19 -36.95 -15.08
CA CYS A 83 -4.28 -36.12 -13.88
C CYS A 83 -2.89 -35.80 -13.29
N LEU A 84 -1.95 -36.76 -13.31
CA LEU A 84 -0.60 -36.54 -12.83
C LEU A 84 0.15 -35.47 -13.64
N ASP A 85 0.00 -35.51 -14.98
CA ASP A 85 0.58 -34.50 -15.86
C ASP A 85 -0.05 -33.12 -15.64
N LEU A 86 -1.36 -33.05 -15.44
CA LEU A 86 -2.05 -31.80 -15.11
C LEU A 86 -1.55 -31.21 -13.79
N ILE A 87 -1.38 -32.03 -12.75
CA ILE A 87 -0.84 -31.61 -11.45
C ILE A 87 0.59 -31.08 -11.61
N ASN A 88 1.43 -31.78 -12.39
CA ASN A 88 2.80 -31.32 -12.66
C ASN A 88 2.82 -29.98 -13.40
N ASN A 89 1.95 -29.80 -14.40
CA ASN A 89 1.84 -28.54 -15.13
C ASN A 89 1.39 -27.38 -14.22
N ILE A 90 0.36 -27.60 -13.39
CA ILE A 90 -0.10 -26.60 -12.42
C ILE A 90 1.02 -26.26 -11.42
N SER A 91 1.74 -27.26 -10.93
CA SER A 91 2.88 -27.05 -10.01
C SER A 91 3.98 -26.19 -10.65
N LEU A 92 4.33 -26.46 -11.91
CA LEU A 92 5.30 -25.65 -12.65
C LEU A 92 4.82 -24.21 -12.86
N ASP A 93 3.55 -24.01 -13.21
CA ASP A 93 3.00 -22.69 -13.45
C ASP A 93 2.86 -21.88 -12.16
N VAL A 94 2.46 -22.51 -11.05
CA VAL A 94 2.49 -21.90 -9.71
C VAL A 94 3.92 -21.54 -9.32
N GLY A 95 4.90 -22.40 -9.62
CA GLY A 95 6.32 -22.12 -9.40
C GLY A 95 6.81 -20.88 -10.16
N LYS A 96 6.50 -20.80 -11.46
CA LYS A 96 6.81 -19.62 -12.29
C LYS A 96 6.13 -18.37 -11.78
N PHE A 97 4.85 -18.46 -11.40
CA PHE A 97 4.10 -17.34 -10.86
C PHE A 97 4.70 -16.82 -9.56
N ASN A 98 5.10 -17.71 -8.65
CA ASN A 98 5.77 -17.34 -7.41
C ASN A 98 7.11 -16.63 -7.71
N GLN A 99 7.91 -17.15 -8.63
CA GLN A 99 9.16 -16.50 -9.04
C GLN A 99 8.92 -15.09 -9.63
N GLN A 100 7.93 -14.93 -10.50
CA GLN A 100 7.54 -13.62 -11.04
C GLN A 100 7.09 -12.66 -9.94
N LEU A 101 6.32 -13.15 -8.96
CA LEU A 101 5.84 -12.34 -7.85
C LEU A 101 7.00 -11.88 -6.96
N GLN A 102 7.97 -12.74 -6.67
CA GLN A 102 9.18 -12.37 -5.93
C GLN A 102 10.02 -11.33 -6.69
N PHE A 103 10.17 -11.49 -8.00
CA PHE A 103 10.87 -10.52 -8.84
C PHE A 103 10.17 -9.16 -8.84
N SER A 104 8.85 -9.13 -9.04
CA SER A 104 8.04 -7.91 -8.97
C SER A 104 8.12 -7.25 -7.60
N LYS A 105 8.06 -8.03 -6.51
CA LYS A 105 8.23 -7.52 -5.14
C LYS A 105 9.60 -6.88 -4.94
N LYS A 106 10.67 -7.50 -5.45
CA LYS A 106 12.02 -6.95 -5.39
C LYS A 106 12.11 -5.62 -6.15
N ASN A 107 11.63 -5.58 -7.39
CA ASN A 107 11.63 -4.37 -8.21
C ASN A 107 10.84 -3.22 -7.55
N LEU A 108 9.69 -3.53 -6.97
CA LEU A 108 8.87 -2.54 -6.27
C LEU A 108 9.57 -2.03 -5.00
N THR A 109 10.28 -2.91 -4.28
CA THR A 109 11.08 -2.52 -3.12
C THR A 109 12.24 -1.61 -3.53
N ASP A 110 12.97 -1.97 -4.58
CA ASP A 110 14.08 -1.17 -5.11
C ASP A 110 13.59 0.20 -5.61
N SER A 111 12.46 0.24 -6.33
CA SER A 111 11.81 1.46 -6.77
C SER A 111 11.32 2.33 -5.60
N SER A 112 10.78 1.72 -4.54
CA SER A 112 10.38 2.43 -3.33
C SER A 112 11.60 3.06 -2.64
N VAL A 113 12.72 2.35 -2.58
CA VAL A 113 13.97 2.87 -1.99
C VAL A 113 14.53 4.03 -2.81
N THR A 114 14.56 3.93 -4.14
CA THR A 114 15.02 5.05 -4.99
C THR A 114 14.09 6.26 -4.88
N ALA A 115 12.78 6.05 -4.85
CA ALA A 115 11.80 7.12 -4.63
C ALA A 115 11.99 7.80 -3.27
N LYS A 116 12.23 7.04 -2.20
CA LYS A 116 12.54 7.59 -0.86
C LYS A 116 13.81 8.43 -0.87
N ARG A 117 14.89 7.96 -1.51
CA ARG A 117 16.13 8.75 -1.64
C ARG A 117 15.91 10.05 -2.42
N ALA A 118 15.16 9.99 -3.52
CA ALA A 118 14.82 11.18 -4.30
C ALA A 118 13.98 12.19 -3.50
N LEU A 119 13.04 11.70 -2.69
CA LEU A 119 12.22 12.55 -1.81
C LEU A 119 13.08 13.23 -0.74
N GLN A 120 13.97 12.50 -0.08
CA GLN A 120 14.91 13.06 0.90
C GLN A 120 15.84 14.12 0.28
N GLN A 121 16.34 13.87 -0.94
CA GLN A 121 17.13 14.86 -1.67
C GLN A 121 16.29 16.11 -2.00
N LYS A 122 15.03 15.94 -2.41
CA LYS A 122 14.11 17.05 -2.68
C LYS A 122 13.84 17.88 -1.42
N GLU A 123 13.64 17.25 -0.28
CA GLU A 123 13.47 17.93 1.01
C GLU A 123 14.71 18.76 1.36
N ARG A 124 15.90 18.17 1.29
CA ARG A 124 17.17 18.88 1.51
C ARG A 124 17.33 20.06 0.55
N LEU A 125 17.03 19.89 -0.74
CA LEU A 125 17.10 20.97 -1.73
C LEU A 125 16.10 22.09 -1.45
N ASN A 126 14.91 21.77 -0.95
CA ASN A 126 13.92 22.77 -0.57
C ASN A 126 14.38 23.61 0.63
N VAL A 127 14.98 22.98 1.64
CA VAL A 127 15.58 23.69 2.77
C VAL A 127 16.67 24.64 2.28
N LEU A 128 17.58 24.14 1.44
CA LEU A 128 18.66 24.96 0.86
C LEU A 128 18.12 26.13 0.02
N LYS A 129 17.10 25.89 -0.81
CA LYS A 129 16.44 26.93 -1.61
C LYS A 129 15.79 28.00 -0.74
N ASN A 130 15.13 27.62 0.34
CA ASN A 130 14.54 28.55 1.28
C ASN A 130 15.62 29.40 1.98
N LYS A 131 16.72 28.77 2.41
CA LYS A 131 17.88 29.47 2.97
C LYS A 131 18.47 30.48 1.98
N ALA A 132 18.66 30.08 0.72
CA ALA A 132 19.17 30.96 -0.33
C ALA A 132 18.24 32.16 -0.58
N LYS A 133 16.92 31.95 -0.61
CA LYS A 133 15.94 33.04 -0.74
C LYS A 133 16.00 34.01 0.43
N LEU A 134 16.12 33.51 1.66
CA LEU A 134 16.26 34.35 2.85
C LEU A 134 17.56 35.15 2.83
N ILE A 135 18.67 34.55 2.39
CA ILE A 135 19.95 35.22 2.21
C ILE A 135 19.85 36.34 1.16
N LEU A 136 19.21 36.07 0.02
CA LEU A 136 18.98 37.08 -1.03
C LEU A 136 18.11 38.23 -0.53
N LEU A 137 17.01 37.91 0.16
CA LEU A 137 16.12 38.91 0.75
C LEU A 137 16.86 39.78 1.78
N LEU A 138 17.69 39.18 2.64
CA LEU A 138 18.50 39.92 3.59
C LEU A 138 19.48 40.86 2.87
N ASN A 139 20.13 40.40 1.82
CA ASN A 139 21.04 41.23 1.03
C ASN A 139 20.31 42.41 0.37
N GLU A 140 19.14 42.20 -0.21
CA GLU A 140 18.31 43.26 -0.80
C GLU A 140 17.85 44.28 0.27
N GLN A 141 17.47 43.81 1.46
CA GLN A 141 17.13 44.69 2.59
C GLN A 141 18.35 45.48 3.07
N CYS A 142 19.52 44.86 3.18
CA CYS A 142 20.76 45.56 3.53
C CYS A 142 21.12 46.62 2.47
N SER A 143 21.05 46.29 1.18
CA SER A 143 21.31 47.27 0.10
C SER A 143 20.28 48.39 0.08
N SER A 144 19.00 48.09 0.29
CA SER A 144 17.95 49.11 0.39
C SER A 144 18.14 50.02 1.60
N PHE A 145 18.67 49.48 2.70
CA PHE A 145 19.02 50.24 3.89
C PHE A 145 20.26 51.11 3.66
N GLU A 146 21.30 50.58 3.01
CA GLU A 146 22.50 51.33 2.61
C GLU A 146 22.15 52.50 1.69
N THR A 147 21.30 52.31 0.68
CA THR A 147 20.87 53.40 -0.22
C THR A 147 20.05 54.45 0.53
N LEU A 148 19.13 54.02 1.40
CA LEU A 148 18.28 54.94 2.16
C LEU A 148 19.09 55.71 3.22
N LEU A 149 20.14 55.12 3.78
CA LEU A 149 21.07 55.77 4.70
C LEU A 149 22.04 56.72 3.97
N GLY A 150 22.51 56.32 2.78
CA GLY A 150 23.36 57.16 1.92
C GLY A 150 22.64 58.34 1.26
N LEU A 151 21.30 58.32 1.20
CA LEU A 151 20.49 59.35 0.53
C LEU A 151 20.24 60.65 1.33
N ASP A 152 20.64 60.81 2.61
CA ASP A 152 20.47 62.13 3.27
C ASP A 152 21.58 62.50 4.28
N ILE A 153 22.60 63.19 3.79
CA ILE A 153 23.31 64.22 4.55
C ILE A 153 22.82 65.63 4.13
N GLY A 154 21.94 65.73 3.12
CA GLY A 154 21.64 66.99 2.42
C GLY A 154 20.29 67.67 2.67
N GLU A 155 19.19 66.95 2.97
CA GLU A 155 17.85 67.57 3.02
C GLU A 155 17.08 67.26 4.31
N LEU A 156 17.49 67.92 5.40
CA LEU A 156 16.82 67.84 6.70
C LEU A 156 15.49 68.63 6.70
N SER A 157 14.44 68.05 6.12
CA SER A 157 13.05 68.53 6.31
C SER A 157 12.36 67.70 7.39
N SER A 158 11.83 68.37 8.43
CA SER A 158 11.19 67.77 9.61
C SER A 158 10.07 66.76 9.26
N GLU A 159 9.35 67.00 8.15
CA GLU A 159 8.25 66.14 7.68
C GLU A 159 8.72 64.84 7.02
N ARG A 160 9.91 64.80 6.42
CA ARG A 160 10.46 63.61 5.74
C ARG A 160 11.29 62.72 6.65
N LEU A 161 11.82 63.29 7.74
CA LEU A 161 12.67 62.54 8.67
C LEU A 161 11.89 61.47 9.45
N LYS A 162 10.65 61.77 9.85
CA LYS A 162 9.79 60.84 10.62
C LYS A 162 9.43 59.57 9.83
N PRO A 163 8.89 59.63 8.59
CA PRO A 163 8.64 58.43 7.81
C PRO A 163 9.95 57.69 7.47
N LYS A 164 11.05 58.43 7.21
CA LYS A 164 12.36 57.83 6.94
C LYS A 164 12.92 57.03 8.12
N LEU A 165 12.84 57.55 9.34
CA LEU A 165 13.25 56.85 10.56
C LEU A 165 12.35 55.63 10.84
N SER A 166 11.04 55.73 10.57
CA SER A 166 10.11 54.62 10.75
C SER A 166 10.35 53.49 9.75
N THR A 167 10.58 53.81 8.46
CA THR A 167 10.89 52.80 7.43
C THR A 167 12.24 52.15 7.71
N LEU A 168 13.24 52.93 8.10
CA LEU A 168 14.58 52.44 8.38
C LEU A 168 14.61 51.58 9.66
N THR A 169 13.84 51.93 10.70
CA THR A 169 13.63 51.06 11.88
C THR A 169 12.90 49.77 11.53
N THR A 170 11.93 49.82 10.60
CA THR A 170 11.21 48.63 10.14
C THR A 170 12.13 47.70 9.34
N LEU A 171 12.94 48.24 8.43
CA LEU A 171 13.97 47.46 7.72
C LEU A 171 15.01 46.89 8.67
N TYR A 172 15.45 47.65 9.67
CA TYR A 172 16.39 47.17 10.69
C TYR A 172 15.83 45.97 11.47
N LEU A 173 14.57 46.07 11.90
CA LEU A 173 13.88 44.98 12.60
C LEU A 173 13.66 43.76 11.69
N SER A 174 13.29 43.95 10.43
CA SER A 174 13.12 42.84 9.49
C SER A 174 14.45 42.16 9.19
N ALA A 175 15.52 42.92 8.93
CA ALA A 175 16.85 42.38 8.70
C ALA A 175 17.38 41.62 9.91
N THR A 176 17.14 42.12 11.13
CA THR A 176 17.55 41.45 12.36
C THR A 176 16.75 40.16 12.62
N LYS A 177 15.44 40.15 12.32
CA LYS A 177 14.62 38.93 12.40
C LYS A 177 15.06 37.87 11.39
N ILE A 178 15.31 38.26 10.14
CA ILE A 178 15.80 37.34 9.10
C ILE A 178 17.19 36.79 9.49
N TYR A 179 18.04 37.63 10.07
CA TYR A 179 19.33 37.20 10.61
C TYR A 179 19.19 36.17 11.73
N ALA A 180 18.26 36.36 12.67
CA ALA A 180 17.99 35.41 13.75
C ALA A 180 17.51 34.05 13.20
N ILE A 181 16.57 34.05 12.26
CA ILE A 181 16.05 32.83 11.61
C ILE A 181 17.17 32.07 10.87
N LEU A 182 18.08 32.80 10.20
CA LEU A 182 19.22 32.19 9.52
C LEU A 182 20.26 31.62 10.51
N ASN A 183 20.43 32.23 11.67
CA ASN A 183 21.39 31.79 12.69
C ASN A 183 20.88 30.60 13.53
N GLU A 184 19.57 30.47 13.73
CA GLU A 184 18.95 29.31 14.39
C GLU A 184 18.99 28.05 13.51
N SER A 185 19.08 28.20 12.18
CA SER A 185 19.21 27.10 11.22
C SER A 185 20.62 26.47 11.22
N LYS A 186 20.99 25.84 12.34
CA LYS A 186 22.25 25.09 12.55
C LYS A 186 22.24 23.71 11.85
N GLU A 187 22.21 23.69 10.52
CA GLU A 187 22.62 22.50 9.76
C GLU A 187 23.97 22.76 9.05
N ASP A 188 24.87 21.77 9.18
CA ASP A 188 26.34 21.73 9.03
C ASP A 188 26.99 22.32 7.76
N GLU A 189 26.24 22.87 6.81
CA GLU A 189 26.79 23.60 5.66
C GLU A 189 26.65 25.11 5.91
N GLY A 190 27.56 25.62 6.75
CA GLY A 190 27.72 27.05 6.98
C GLY A 190 27.97 27.77 5.67
N CYS A 191 27.00 28.57 5.20
CA CYS A 191 27.19 29.39 4.02
C CYS A 191 28.27 30.43 4.34
N VAL A 192 29.48 30.26 3.80
CA VAL A 192 30.62 31.19 3.97
C VAL A 192 30.23 32.63 3.62
N PHE A 193 29.30 32.80 2.66
CA PHE A 193 28.74 34.10 2.29
C PHE A 193 27.93 34.76 3.43
N PHE A 194 27.13 33.98 4.16
CA PHE A 194 26.35 34.51 5.29
C PHE A 194 27.26 34.95 6.44
N GLU A 195 28.19 34.08 6.84
CA GLU A 195 29.12 34.33 7.95
C GLU A 195 30.13 35.45 7.64
N LYS A 196 30.69 35.48 6.42
CA LYS A 196 31.79 36.41 6.10
C LYS A 196 31.31 37.75 5.53
N ASN A 197 30.23 37.78 4.76
CA ASN A 197 29.80 38.97 4.03
C ASN A 197 28.53 39.59 4.64
N LEU A 198 27.46 38.81 4.80
CA LEU A 198 26.21 39.38 5.31
C LEU A 198 26.27 39.74 6.79
N LYS A 199 26.91 38.92 7.63
CA LYS A 199 27.08 39.21 9.06
C LYS A 199 27.95 40.45 9.29
N THR A 200 29.02 40.60 8.52
CA THR A 200 29.90 41.77 8.60
C THR A 200 29.19 43.02 8.06
N ARG A 201 28.53 42.94 6.90
CA ARG A 201 27.74 44.05 6.36
C ARG A 201 26.59 44.45 7.28
N LEU A 202 25.83 43.49 7.82
CA LEU A 202 24.76 43.78 8.79
C LEU A 202 25.33 44.45 10.04
N SER A 203 26.45 43.96 10.58
CA SER A 203 27.10 44.57 11.75
C SER A 203 27.59 46.00 11.47
N SER A 204 28.16 46.25 10.29
CA SER A 204 28.54 47.60 9.85
C SER A 204 27.32 48.51 9.73
N LEU A 205 26.23 48.01 9.14
CA LEU A 205 25.00 48.75 8.95
C LEU A 205 24.28 49.08 10.27
N GLN A 206 24.34 48.17 11.23
CA GLN A 206 23.87 48.40 12.60
C GLN A 206 24.69 49.52 13.28
N LEU A 207 25.99 49.59 13.02
CA LEU A 207 26.89 50.63 13.53
C LEU A 207 26.61 51.99 12.86
N GLU A 208 26.45 52.01 11.53
CA GLU A 208 26.11 53.20 10.74
C GLU A 208 24.74 53.76 11.15
N PHE A 209 23.74 52.91 11.37
CA PHE A 209 22.45 53.37 11.86
C PHE A 209 22.51 53.94 13.27
N LYS A 210 23.28 53.32 14.17
CA LYS A 210 23.53 53.86 15.51
C LYS A 210 24.24 55.22 15.44
N ALA A 211 25.17 55.40 14.50
CA ALA A 211 25.84 56.68 14.26
C ALA A 211 24.87 57.73 13.69
N TYR A 212 24.06 57.38 12.68
CA TYR A 212 23.06 58.25 12.08
C TYR A 212 22.01 58.71 13.09
N ILE A 213 21.52 57.82 13.97
CA ILE A 213 20.64 58.19 15.08
C ILE A 213 21.32 59.18 16.04
N LYS A 214 22.61 58.99 16.36
CA LYS A 214 23.33 59.91 17.26
C LYS A 214 23.54 61.28 16.63
N GLU A 215 23.91 61.33 15.35
CA GLU A 215 24.13 62.57 14.60
C GLU A 215 22.82 63.35 14.37
N THR A 216 21.73 62.65 14.04
CA THR A 216 20.39 63.26 13.96
C THR A 216 19.90 63.74 15.34
N LEU A 217 20.26 63.05 16.43
CA LEU A 217 19.94 63.49 17.78
C LEU A 217 20.74 64.74 18.20
N ASP A 218 22.03 64.82 17.85
CA ASP A 218 22.86 65.99 18.15
C ASP A 218 22.47 67.21 17.32
N THR A 219 22.14 67.04 16.04
CA THR A 219 21.61 68.14 15.20
C THR A 219 20.26 68.65 15.69
N VAL A 220 19.36 67.78 16.14
CA VAL A 220 18.06 68.17 16.70
C VAL A 220 18.18 68.87 18.07
N LYS A 221 19.16 68.49 18.91
CA LYS A 221 19.46 69.21 20.16
C LYS A 221 19.88 70.67 19.95
N THR A 222 20.53 70.98 18.83
CA THR A 222 20.97 72.35 18.52
C THR A 222 19.85 73.29 18.03
N LYS A 223 18.67 72.77 17.66
CA LYS A 223 17.50 73.56 17.20
C LYS A 223 16.19 73.02 17.80
N PRO A 224 15.81 73.45 19.03
CA PRO A 224 14.69 72.87 19.76
C PRO A 224 13.28 73.31 19.30
N SER A 225 13.14 74.34 18.46
CA SER A 225 11.82 74.82 18.01
C SER A 225 11.32 74.05 16.78
N GLY A 226 10.37 73.12 16.95
CA GLY A 226 9.65 72.44 15.86
C GLY A 226 9.97 70.95 15.63
N TYR A 227 10.78 70.34 16.48
CA TYR A 227 11.21 68.93 16.35
C TYR A 227 10.74 68.02 17.49
N GLU A 228 9.81 68.46 18.34
CA GLU A 228 9.34 67.70 19.52
C GLU A 228 8.81 66.30 19.16
N ASP A 229 8.02 66.21 18.08
CA ASP A 229 7.54 64.94 17.52
C ASP A 229 8.63 64.08 16.89
N VAL A 230 9.66 64.71 16.31
CA VAL A 230 10.80 64.02 15.72
C VAL A 230 11.68 63.43 16.82
N ILE A 231 11.92 64.16 17.92
CA ILE A 231 12.64 63.70 19.11
C ILE A 231 11.95 62.47 19.71
N MET A 232 10.61 62.47 19.83
CA MET A 232 9.88 61.31 20.34
C MET A 232 9.99 60.08 19.44
N SER A 233 9.94 60.27 18.12
CA SER A 233 10.16 59.18 17.16
C SER A 233 11.61 58.66 17.20
N LEU A 234 12.60 59.55 17.40
CA LEU A 234 14.01 59.22 17.51
C LEU A 234 14.34 58.47 18.81
N LEU A 235 13.74 58.86 19.93
CA LEU A 235 13.82 58.15 21.21
C LEU A 235 13.16 56.78 21.14
N HIS A 236 12.05 56.65 20.40
CA HIS A 236 11.43 55.36 20.15
C HIS A 236 12.33 54.45 19.29
N CYS A 237 12.94 55.01 18.24
CA CYS A 237 13.93 54.30 17.42
C CYS A 237 15.16 53.90 18.25
N GLN A 238 15.68 54.77 19.12
CA GLN A 238 16.76 54.43 20.06
C GLN A 238 16.38 53.33 21.04
N ARG A 239 15.16 53.35 21.58
CA ARG A 239 14.70 52.28 22.49
C ARG A 239 14.60 50.94 21.76
N ILE A 240 14.12 50.93 20.53
CA ILE A 240 14.02 49.72 19.72
C ILE A 240 15.41 49.19 19.36
N VAL A 241 16.33 50.06 18.93
CA VAL A 241 17.71 49.68 18.58
C VAL A 241 18.53 49.27 19.82
N GLY A 242 18.26 49.89 20.98
CA GLY A 242 18.85 49.53 22.27
C GLY A 242 18.42 48.14 22.75
N ASN A 243 17.12 47.86 22.74
CA ASN A 243 16.58 46.55 23.14
C ASN A 243 17.03 45.41 22.21
N VAL A 244 17.26 45.69 20.93
CA VAL A 244 17.80 44.69 19.98
C VAL A 244 19.28 44.39 20.25
N SER A 245 20.02 45.31 20.85
CA SER A 245 21.42 45.11 21.24
C SER A 245 21.59 44.35 22.56
N GLU A 246 20.56 44.34 23.42
CA GLU A 246 20.53 43.62 24.70
C GLU A 246 19.99 42.19 24.60
N ALA A 247 19.43 41.79 23.45
CA ALA A 247 18.96 40.43 23.17
C ALA A 247 20.04 39.54 22.51
N LYS A 248 21.31 39.77 22.84
CA LYS A 248 22.45 38.94 22.42
C LYS A 248 22.76 37.86 23.43
#